data_AF-A0A931CCT7-F1
#
_entry.id   AF-A0A931CCT7-F1
#
_cell.length_a   1.000
_cell.length_b   1.000
_cell.length_c   1.000
_cell.angle_alpha   90.00
_cell.angle_beta   90.00
_cell.angle_gamma   90.00
#
_symmetry.space_group_name_H-M   'P 1'
#
loop_
_entity.id
_entity.type
_entity.pdbx_description
1 polymer ?
#
loop_
_entity_poly.entity_id
_entity_poly.type
_entity_poly.pdbx_seq_one_letter_code
_entity_poly.pdbx_strand_id
1 'polypeptide(L)'
;MSATTHQLLPHDAGLPRAVRLALNDFGAACNHAAVAVTHAFAFQMQYTNDRETRIAPEPEEQTTGPEKMSAAARVVMDLELIADSFHAQTVVALARAAALYAVYASQVATAVLAGRTAPLPDPAPVKPSDLIAALDLYLPQIQFPAHNDPRMTDCNADVLSAHTALRNVISGQLWGENALAYDDPAVVRAGGDEPWGTSATFADALHSYGAALTWALGTFTRIHEAGDPASPDVVA
;
A
#
# COMPACT_ATOMS: atom_id res chain seq x y z
N MET A 1 10.85 7.97 7.82
CA MET A 1 10.47 7.21 6.61
C MET A 1 10.35 8.17 5.44
N SER A 2 10.73 7.77 4.23
CA SER A 2 10.46 8.51 2.98
C SER A 2 9.35 7.79 2.22
N ALA A 3 8.38 8.52 1.66
CA ALA A 3 7.33 7.93 0.83
C ALA A 3 7.97 7.15 -0.32
N THR A 4 7.58 5.88 -0.52
CA THR A 4 7.91 5.15 -1.73
C THR A 4 6.82 5.42 -2.75
N THR A 5 7.11 6.33 -3.68
CA THR A 5 6.26 6.53 -4.86
C THR A 5 6.73 5.59 -5.96
N HIS A 6 5.77 4.98 -6.65
CA HIS A 6 6.05 4.07 -7.74
C HIS A 6 5.68 4.68 -9.09
N GLN A 7 6.38 4.23 -10.13
CA GLN A 7 6.02 4.55 -11.50
C GLN A 7 4.64 3.96 -11.84
N LEU A 8 3.85 4.75 -12.56
CA LEU A 8 2.53 4.34 -13.04
C LEU A 8 2.66 3.55 -14.35
N LEU A 9 1.54 2.99 -14.82
CA LEU A 9 1.48 2.22 -16.06
C LEU A 9 2.00 3.07 -17.24
N PRO A 10 2.88 2.51 -18.11
CA PRO A 10 3.28 3.18 -19.34
C PRO A 10 2.08 3.59 -20.20
N HIS A 11 2.12 4.81 -20.75
CA HIS A 11 1.01 5.36 -21.56
C HIS A 11 0.73 4.56 -22.84
N ASP A 12 1.73 3.85 -23.34
CA ASP A 12 1.75 3.01 -24.53
C ASP A 12 1.43 1.54 -24.24
N ALA A 13 0.93 1.19 -23.05
CA ALA A 13 0.54 -0.19 -22.74
C ALA A 13 -0.59 -0.69 -23.65
N GLY A 14 -0.47 -1.93 -24.13
CA GLY A 14 -1.41 -2.60 -25.03
C GLY A 14 -2.70 -3.10 -24.38
N LEU A 15 -3.24 -2.34 -23.43
CA LEU A 15 -4.43 -2.68 -22.66
C LEU A 15 -5.63 -1.84 -23.10
N PRO A 16 -6.87 -2.34 -22.92
CA PRO A 16 -8.07 -1.52 -23.14
C PRO A 16 -8.02 -0.20 -22.35
N ARG A 17 -8.46 0.90 -22.97
CA ARG A 17 -8.38 2.24 -22.38
C ARG A 17 -8.95 2.32 -20.96
N ALA A 18 -10.11 1.70 -20.72
CA ALA A 18 -10.75 1.70 -19.40
C ALA A 18 -9.88 1.02 -18.33
N VAL A 19 -9.19 -0.06 -18.69
CA VAL A 19 -8.30 -0.80 -17.80
C VAL A 19 -7.05 0.03 -17.47
N ARG A 20 -6.47 0.69 -18.48
CA ARG A 20 -5.30 1.58 -18.29
C ARG A 20 -5.61 2.75 -17.35
N LEU A 21 -6.76 3.41 -17.57
CA LEU A 21 -7.18 4.52 -16.73
C LEU A 21 -7.38 4.07 -15.28
N ALA A 22 -8.10 2.96 -15.07
CA ALA A 22 -8.32 2.43 -13.72
C ALA A 22 -7.01 2.07 -12.99
N LEU A 23 -6.08 1.37 -13.66
CA LEU A 23 -4.77 1.04 -13.06
C LEU A 23 -3.96 2.28 -12.70
N ASN A 24 -3.96 3.30 -13.57
CA ASN A 24 -3.29 4.57 -13.29
C ASN A 24 -3.94 5.34 -12.16
N ASP A 25 -5.27 5.40 -12.11
CA ASP A 25 -6.01 6.07 -11.05
C ASP A 25 -5.77 5.40 -9.68
N PHE A 26 -5.78 4.07 -9.63
CA PHE A 26 -5.46 3.32 -8.42
C PHE A 26 -4.00 3.50 -7.98
N GLY A 27 -3.04 3.43 -8.92
CA GLY A 27 -1.63 3.68 -8.62
C GLY A 27 -1.39 5.11 -8.13
N ALA A 28 -2.04 6.12 -8.74
CA ALA A 28 -1.97 7.51 -8.30
C ALA A 28 -2.56 7.68 -6.89
N ALA A 29 -3.71 7.06 -6.60
CA ALA A 29 -4.31 7.08 -5.28
C ALA A 29 -3.38 6.48 -4.21
N CYS A 30 -2.69 5.38 -4.52
CA CYS A 30 -1.69 4.78 -3.63
C CYS A 30 -0.49 5.71 -3.39
N ASN A 31 0.05 6.33 -4.46
CA ASN A 31 1.12 7.32 -4.34
C ASN A 31 0.70 8.51 -3.45
N HIS A 32 -0.51 9.04 -3.62
CA HIS A 32 -1.03 10.12 -2.78
C HIS A 32 -1.19 9.68 -1.32
N ALA A 33 -1.70 8.48 -1.07
CA ALA A 33 -1.83 7.93 0.28
C ALA A 33 -0.47 7.70 0.95
N ALA A 34 0.54 7.22 0.23
CA ALA A 34 1.91 7.03 0.74
C ALA A 34 2.56 8.36 1.16
N VAL A 35 2.34 9.43 0.37
CA VAL A 35 2.76 10.79 0.75
C VAL A 35 2.03 11.25 2.02
N ALA A 36 0.73 11.00 2.13
CA ALA A 36 -0.05 11.34 3.32
C ALA A 36 0.46 10.63 4.59
N VAL A 37 0.79 9.34 4.49
CA VAL A 37 1.40 8.56 5.59
C VAL A 37 2.73 9.19 6.02
N THR A 38 3.56 9.61 5.06
CA THR A 38 4.85 10.25 5.34
C THR A 38 4.68 11.60 6.05
N HIS A 39 3.71 12.42 5.61
CA HIS A 39 3.38 13.67 6.28
C HIS A 39 2.83 13.43 7.70
N ALA A 40 1.99 12.42 7.87
CA ALA A 40 1.45 12.05 9.18
C ALA A 40 2.54 11.57 10.14
N PHE A 41 3.50 10.77 9.65
CA PHE A 41 4.66 10.33 10.43
C PHE A 41 5.58 11.51 10.80
N ALA A 42 5.83 12.44 9.87
CA ALA A 42 6.62 13.64 10.16
C ALA A 42 5.95 14.53 11.22
N PHE A 43 4.63 14.67 11.13
CA PHE A 43 3.82 15.36 12.14
C PHE A 43 3.95 14.69 13.51
N GLN A 44 3.77 13.37 13.59
CA GLN A 44 3.95 12.58 14.82
C GLN A 44 5.35 12.79 15.44
N MET A 45 6.41 12.60 14.65
CA MET A 45 7.80 12.76 15.10
C MET A 45 8.11 14.16 15.61
N GLN A 46 7.51 15.20 15.02
CA GLN A 46 7.70 16.58 15.48
C GLN A 46 7.21 16.75 16.92
N TYR A 47 6.05 16.19 17.28
CA TYR A 47 5.52 16.28 18.65
C TYR A 47 6.30 15.41 19.64
N THR A 48 6.71 14.21 19.23
CA THR A 48 7.57 13.36 20.08
C THR A 48 8.88 14.06 20.41
N ASN A 49 9.53 14.70 19.43
CA ASN A 49 10.78 15.45 19.65
C ASN A 49 10.55 16.75 20.45
N ASP A 50 9.45 17.48 20.19
CA ASP A 50 9.08 18.68 20.94
C ASP A 50 8.81 18.35 22.42
N ARG A 51 8.25 17.16 22.72
CA ARG A 51 8.07 16.67 24.09
C ARG A 51 9.41 16.45 24.80
N GLU A 52 10.33 15.74 24.15
CA GLU A 52 11.65 15.44 24.71
C GLU A 52 12.49 16.71 24.94
N THR A 53 12.26 17.77 24.17
CA THR A 53 13.00 19.03 24.27
C THR A 53 12.33 20.09 25.17
N ARG A 54 10.99 20.13 25.25
CA ARG A 54 10.25 21.14 26.04
C ARG A 54 9.83 20.66 27.42
N ILE A 55 9.74 19.36 27.65
CA ILE A 55 9.49 18.77 28.96
C ILE A 55 10.84 18.32 29.53
N ALA A 56 11.72 19.27 29.82
CA ALA A 56 12.77 19.01 30.80
C ALA A 56 12.06 18.73 32.14
N PRO A 57 12.38 17.65 32.87
CA PRO A 57 11.85 17.46 34.21
C PRO A 57 12.36 18.64 35.06
N GLU A 58 11.47 19.54 35.48
CA GLU A 58 11.81 20.39 36.61
C GLU A 58 12.10 19.47 37.81
N PRO A 59 13.20 19.70 38.54
CA PRO A 59 13.56 18.85 39.65
C PRO A 59 12.53 18.97 40.77
N GLU A 60 11.83 17.88 41.01
CA GLU A 60 11.16 17.49 42.26
C GLU A 60 10.36 18.57 43.01
N GLU A 61 9.05 18.59 42.79
CA GLU A 61 8.13 18.56 43.94
C GLU A 61 7.22 17.35 43.79
N GLN A 62 7.55 16.29 44.54
CA GLN A 62 6.72 15.12 44.78
C GLN A 62 5.36 15.57 45.34
N THR A 63 4.38 15.79 44.47
CA THR A 63 2.96 15.74 44.85
C THR A 63 2.32 14.55 44.17
N THR A 64 2.36 13.45 44.90
CA THR A 64 1.67 12.19 44.67
C THR A 64 0.17 12.42 44.55
N GLY A 65 -0.33 12.46 43.32
CA GLY A 65 -1.75 12.36 43.01
C GLY A 65 -2.00 12.42 41.50
N PRO A 66 -2.92 11.61 40.95
CA PRO A 66 -3.29 11.65 39.53
C PRO A 66 -3.96 12.97 39.09
N GLU A 67 -4.15 13.93 40.00
CA GLU A 67 -4.94 15.14 39.80
C GLU A 67 -4.14 16.39 39.37
N LYS A 68 -2.81 16.36 39.30
CA LYS A 68 -2.00 17.57 39.00
C LYS A 68 -1.14 17.47 37.74
N MET A 69 -1.67 16.88 36.68
CA MET A 69 -1.07 17.07 35.36
C MET A 69 -1.30 18.52 34.90
N SER A 70 -0.24 19.25 34.57
CA SER A 70 -0.36 20.62 34.09
C SER A 70 -1.25 20.68 32.83
N ALA A 71 -1.95 21.78 32.61
CA ALA A 71 -2.77 21.94 31.40
C ALA A 71 -1.93 21.79 30.12
N ALA A 72 -0.67 22.22 30.16
CA ALA A 72 0.28 22.05 29.07
C ALA A 72 0.61 20.57 28.82
N ALA A 73 0.87 19.78 29.87
CA ALA A 73 1.13 18.34 29.73
C ALA A 73 -0.08 17.59 29.18
N ARG A 74 -1.30 17.96 29.60
CA ARG A 74 -2.55 17.43 29.02
C ARG A 74 -2.65 17.72 27.52
N VAL A 75 -2.45 18.96 27.11
CA VAL A 75 -2.53 19.36 25.70
C VAL A 75 -1.49 18.63 24.85
N VAL A 76 -0.26 18.42 25.35
CA VAL A 76 0.78 17.66 24.62
C VAL A 76 0.35 16.21 24.42
N MET A 77 -0.16 15.54 25.47
CA MET A 77 -0.65 14.17 25.34
C MET A 77 -1.87 14.05 24.41
N ASP A 78 -2.80 15.00 24.44
CA ASP A 78 -3.94 15.02 23.53
C ASP A 78 -3.48 15.18 22.07
N LEU A 79 -2.48 16.02 21.81
CA LEU A 79 -1.89 16.21 20.48
C LEU A 79 -1.13 14.96 19.99
N GLU A 80 -0.42 14.27 20.87
CA GLU A 80 0.21 12.97 20.57
C GLU A 80 -0.84 11.93 20.15
N LEU A 81 -1.91 11.79 20.93
CA LEU A 81 -3.00 10.86 20.62
C LEU A 81 -3.65 11.18 19.27
N ILE A 82 -3.85 12.46 18.97
CA ILE A 82 -4.39 12.91 17.67
C ILE A 82 -3.41 12.58 16.53
N ALA A 83 -2.11 12.83 16.73
CA ALA A 83 -1.08 12.56 15.72
C ALA A 83 -0.96 11.04 15.42
N ASP A 84 -0.94 10.21 16.46
CA ASP A 84 -0.90 8.75 16.35
C ASP A 84 -2.15 8.22 15.65
N SER A 85 -3.33 8.68 16.06
CA SER A 85 -4.59 8.29 15.42
C SER A 85 -4.64 8.73 13.96
N PHE A 86 -4.12 9.90 13.62
CA PHE A 86 -4.09 10.38 12.24
C PHE A 86 -3.14 9.52 11.39
N HIS A 87 -1.93 9.23 11.91
CA HIS A 87 -0.98 8.36 11.24
C HIS A 87 -1.57 6.98 10.95
N ALA A 88 -2.11 6.32 11.97
CA ALA A 88 -2.70 4.99 11.81
C ALA A 88 -3.89 4.98 10.84
N GLN A 89 -4.76 6.00 10.85
CA GLN A 89 -5.83 6.13 9.84
C GLN A 89 -5.29 6.27 8.41
N THR A 90 -4.20 7.03 8.21
CA THR A 90 -3.58 7.15 6.89
C THR A 90 -2.94 5.84 6.42
N VAL A 91 -2.36 5.05 7.32
CA VAL A 91 -1.82 3.72 7.01
C VAL A 91 -2.94 2.77 6.58
N VAL A 92 -4.07 2.75 7.30
CA VAL A 92 -5.24 1.95 6.92
C VAL A 92 -5.78 2.37 5.55
N ALA A 93 -5.88 3.68 5.29
CA ALA A 93 -6.31 4.19 3.99
C ALA A 93 -5.38 3.72 2.86
N LEU A 94 -4.05 3.79 3.06
CA LEU A 94 -3.08 3.27 2.10
C LEU A 94 -3.23 1.76 1.90
N ALA A 95 -3.36 0.98 2.97
CA ALA A 95 -3.51 -0.48 2.89
C ALA A 95 -4.73 -0.88 2.05
N ARG A 96 -5.86 -0.19 2.23
CA ARG A 96 -7.10 -0.43 1.47
C ARG A 96 -6.96 -0.03 -0.01
N ALA A 97 -6.34 1.12 -0.28
CA ALA A 97 -6.08 1.54 -1.65
C ALA A 97 -5.14 0.57 -2.37
N ALA A 98 -4.05 0.19 -1.70
CA ALA A 98 -3.04 -0.74 -2.20
C ALA A 98 -3.61 -2.14 -2.42
N ALA A 99 -4.48 -2.62 -1.53
CA ALA A 99 -5.21 -3.88 -1.67
C ALA A 99 -6.05 -3.89 -2.96
N LEU A 100 -6.89 -2.88 -3.16
CA LEU A 100 -7.71 -2.76 -4.37
C LEU A 100 -6.83 -2.71 -5.63
N TYR A 101 -5.76 -1.92 -5.61
CA TYR A 101 -4.84 -1.78 -6.73
C TYR A 101 -4.15 -3.11 -7.07
N ALA A 102 -3.53 -3.77 -6.09
CA ALA A 102 -2.79 -5.01 -6.28
C ALA A 102 -3.69 -6.15 -6.75
N VAL A 103 -4.91 -6.27 -6.21
CA VAL A 103 -5.88 -7.29 -6.62
C VAL A 103 -6.30 -7.05 -8.07
N TYR A 104 -6.68 -5.82 -8.41
CA TYR A 104 -7.11 -5.52 -9.77
C TYR A 104 -5.98 -5.73 -10.79
N ALA A 105 -4.75 -5.30 -10.47
CA ALA A 105 -3.57 -5.59 -11.28
C ALA A 105 -3.36 -7.10 -11.48
N SER A 106 -3.53 -7.89 -10.43
CA SER A 106 -3.42 -9.37 -10.47
C SER A 106 -4.49 -10.02 -11.34
N GLN A 107 -5.73 -9.54 -11.25
CA GLN A 107 -6.83 -10.03 -12.09
C GLN A 107 -6.59 -9.73 -13.58
N VAL A 108 -6.16 -8.51 -13.89
CA VAL A 108 -5.85 -8.10 -15.26
C VAL A 108 -4.67 -8.91 -15.81
N ALA A 109 -3.57 -9.01 -15.06
CA ALA A 109 -2.40 -9.78 -15.46
C ALA A 109 -2.74 -11.26 -15.70
N THR A 110 -3.53 -11.88 -14.81
CA THR A 110 -4.00 -13.26 -14.97
C THR A 110 -4.88 -13.43 -16.22
N ALA A 111 -5.77 -12.48 -16.51
CA ALA A 111 -6.62 -12.53 -17.69
C ALA A 111 -5.79 -12.43 -18.98
N VAL A 112 -4.86 -11.47 -19.02
CA VAL A 112 -3.95 -11.25 -20.17
C VAL A 112 -3.09 -12.48 -20.43
N LEU A 113 -2.50 -13.07 -19.40
CA LEU A 113 -1.69 -14.29 -19.53
C LEU A 113 -2.50 -15.50 -20.02
N ALA A 114 -3.78 -15.55 -19.68
CA ALA A 114 -4.69 -16.58 -20.17
C ALA A 114 -5.25 -16.29 -21.57
N GLY A 115 -4.84 -15.19 -22.23
CA GLY A 115 -5.39 -14.76 -23.52
C GLY A 115 -6.88 -14.37 -23.44
N ARG A 116 -7.38 -14.04 -22.25
CA ARG A 116 -8.76 -13.61 -22.01
C ARG A 116 -8.86 -12.09 -22.01
N THR A 117 -10.06 -11.60 -22.25
CA THR A 117 -10.37 -10.17 -22.10
C THR A 117 -10.09 -9.72 -20.67
N ALA A 118 -9.34 -8.63 -20.52
CA ALA A 118 -9.09 -8.02 -19.22
C ALA A 118 -10.43 -7.61 -18.56
N PRO A 119 -10.63 -7.90 -17.28
CA PRO A 119 -11.84 -7.51 -16.58
C PRO A 119 -11.97 -5.99 -16.54
N LEU A 120 -13.19 -5.49 -16.69
CA LEU A 120 -13.49 -4.10 -16.36
C LEU A 120 -13.33 -3.91 -14.84
N PRO A 121 -13.03 -2.69 -14.38
CA PRO A 121 -12.91 -2.41 -12.96
C PRO A 121 -14.27 -2.66 -12.29
N ASP A 122 -14.39 -3.77 -11.57
CA ASP A 122 -15.50 -4.06 -10.68
C ASP A 122 -15.04 -3.84 -9.24
N PRO A 123 -15.58 -2.82 -8.55
CA PRO A 123 -15.04 -2.33 -7.29
C PRO A 123 -15.36 -3.22 -6.09
N ALA A 124 -15.63 -4.52 -6.26
CA ALA A 124 -15.84 -5.44 -5.13
C ALA A 124 -14.63 -5.34 -4.19
N PRO A 125 -14.75 -4.64 -3.04
CA PRO A 125 -13.60 -4.24 -2.29
C PRO A 125 -13.10 -5.44 -1.50
N VAL A 126 -11.91 -5.91 -1.82
CA VAL A 126 -11.25 -6.96 -1.01
C VAL A 126 -10.72 -6.30 0.25
N LYS A 127 -11.08 -6.86 1.40
CA LYS A 127 -10.57 -6.38 2.68
C LYS A 127 -9.10 -6.77 2.82
N PRO A 128 -8.24 -5.87 3.35
CA PRO A 128 -6.87 -6.24 3.64
C PRO A 128 -6.73 -7.46 4.56
N SER A 129 -7.64 -7.66 5.52
CA SER A 129 -7.64 -8.87 6.35
C SER A 129 -7.86 -10.17 5.57
N ASP A 130 -8.75 -10.15 4.57
CA ASP A 130 -9.00 -11.29 3.68
C ASP A 130 -7.75 -11.60 2.83
N LEU A 131 -7.03 -10.57 2.38
CA LEU A 131 -5.74 -10.73 1.68
C LEU A 131 -4.67 -11.37 2.56
N ILE A 132 -4.60 -10.97 3.83
CA ILE A 132 -3.64 -11.54 4.78
C ILE A 132 -3.95 -13.03 5.01
N ALA A 133 -5.23 -13.37 5.17
CA ALA A 133 -5.67 -14.74 5.41
C ALA A 133 -5.51 -15.66 4.18
N ALA A 134 -5.62 -15.12 2.97
CA ALA A 134 -5.63 -15.89 1.73
C ALA A 134 -4.78 -15.23 0.62
N LEU A 135 -3.54 -14.86 0.93
CA LEU A 135 -2.66 -14.12 0.00
C LEU A 135 -2.61 -14.74 -1.39
N ASP A 136 -2.28 -16.02 -1.47
CA ASP A 136 -2.06 -16.72 -2.75
C ASP A 136 -3.36 -16.89 -3.57
N LEU A 137 -4.54 -16.72 -2.95
CA LEU A 137 -5.83 -16.70 -3.66
C LEU A 137 -6.06 -15.39 -4.41
N TYR A 138 -5.72 -14.26 -3.78
CA TYR A 138 -6.00 -12.93 -4.32
C TYR A 138 -4.83 -12.32 -5.08
N LEU A 139 -3.61 -12.58 -4.65
CA LEU A 139 -2.35 -12.05 -5.16
C LEU A 139 -1.38 -13.21 -5.45
N PRO A 140 -1.69 -14.06 -6.44
CA PRO A 140 -0.82 -15.17 -6.79
C PRO A 140 0.53 -14.66 -7.30
N GLN A 141 1.57 -15.48 -7.17
CA GLN A 141 2.84 -15.17 -7.81
C GLN A 141 2.68 -15.25 -9.33
N ILE A 142 2.77 -14.09 -10.01
CA ILE A 142 2.59 -13.98 -11.45
C ILE A 142 3.95 -13.86 -12.13
N GLN A 143 4.11 -14.59 -13.24
CA GLN A 143 5.28 -14.50 -14.10
C GLN A 143 4.85 -14.37 -15.55
N PHE A 144 5.40 -13.39 -16.26
CA PHE A 144 5.15 -13.20 -17.68
C PHE A 144 6.14 -13.98 -18.54
N PRO A 145 5.72 -14.55 -19.68
CA PRO A 145 6.63 -15.16 -20.65
C PRO A 145 7.69 -14.15 -21.12
N ALA A 146 8.97 -14.46 -20.90
CA ALA A 146 10.05 -13.53 -21.25
C ALA A 146 10.41 -13.54 -22.74
N HIS A 147 10.12 -14.62 -23.49
CA HIS A 147 10.39 -14.76 -24.94
C HIS A 147 11.71 -14.16 -25.45
N ASN A 148 12.79 -14.27 -24.67
CA ASN A 148 14.12 -13.69 -24.92
C ASN A 148 14.23 -12.15 -24.85
N ASP A 149 13.22 -11.44 -24.36
CA ASP A 149 13.31 -10.02 -24.05
C ASP A 149 13.90 -9.82 -22.62
N PRO A 150 15.10 -9.25 -22.48
CA PRO A 150 15.73 -9.06 -21.18
C PRO A 150 14.90 -8.15 -20.25
N ARG A 151 14.11 -7.22 -20.80
CA ARG A 151 13.27 -6.32 -20.00
C ARG A 151 12.19 -7.09 -19.24
N MET A 152 11.67 -8.18 -19.83
CA MET A 152 10.70 -9.04 -19.14
C MET A 152 11.35 -9.88 -18.06
N THR A 153 12.62 -10.27 -18.22
CA THR A 153 13.38 -10.94 -17.16
C THR A 153 13.52 -10.02 -15.94
N ASP A 154 13.91 -8.76 -16.17
CA ASP A 154 14.05 -7.76 -15.10
C ASP A 154 12.70 -7.48 -14.42
N CYS A 155 11.63 -7.25 -15.21
CA CYS A 155 10.29 -7.03 -14.67
C CYS A 155 9.79 -8.23 -13.83
N ASN A 156 10.04 -9.47 -14.28
CA ASN A 156 9.67 -10.67 -13.52
C ASN A 156 10.47 -10.80 -12.22
N ALA A 157 11.75 -10.40 -12.21
CA ALA A 157 12.55 -10.39 -11.00
C ALA A 157 12.01 -9.38 -9.98
N ASP A 158 11.60 -8.19 -10.44
CA ASP A 158 10.99 -7.16 -9.59
C ASP A 158 9.64 -7.63 -9.01
N VAL A 159 8.77 -8.25 -9.83
CA VAL A 159 7.50 -8.82 -9.36
C VAL A 159 7.73 -9.91 -8.33
N LEU A 160 8.69 -10.81 -8.56
CA LEU A 160 9.04 -11.87 -7.61
C LEU A 160 9.58 -11.31 -6.29
N SER A 161 10.47 -10.32 -6.38
CA SER A 161 11.05 -9.65 -5.22
C SER A 161 9.95 -8.98 -4.37
N ALA A 162 9.05 -8.23 -5.02
CA ALA A 162 7.95 -7.56 -4.35
C ALA A 162 6.95 -8.56 -3.71
N HIS A 163 6.61 -9.65 -4.40
CA HIS A 163 5.75 -10.70 -3.86
C HIS A 163 6.38 -11.39 -2.65
N THR A 164 7.68 -11.70 -2.72
CA THR A 164 8.44 -12.29 -1.62
C THR A 164 8.48 -11.34 -0.41
N ALA A 165 8.72 -10.05 -0.63
CA ALA A 165 8.69 -9.05 0.42
C ALA A 165 7.31 -8.97 1.09
N LEU A 166 6.23 -8.92 0.31
CA LEU A 166 4.85 -8.94 0.82
C LEU A 166 4.56 -10.20 1.64
N ARG A 167 4.95 -11.38 1.14
CA ARG A 167 4.79 -12.66 1.84
C ARG A 167 5.56 -12.68 3.17
N ASN A 168 6.76 -12.13 3.18
CA ASN A 168 7.58 -12.02 4.40
C ASN A 168 6.95 -11.07 5.42
N VAL A 169 6.39 -9.94 4.98
CA VAL A 169 5.66 -9.02 5.87
C VAL A 169 4.44 -9.70 6.48
N ILE A 170 3.64 -10.40 5.66
CA ILE A 170 2.47 -11.14 6.15
C ILE A 170 2.88 -12.25 7.13
N SER A 171 3.92 -13.02 6.80
CA SER A 171 4.36 -14.14 7.63
C SER A 171 5.06 -13.69 8.93
N GLY A 172 5.75 -12.55 8.89
CA GLY A 172 6.58 -12.07 9.99
C GLY A 172 5.91 -11.05 10.91
N GLN A 173 5.02 -10.20 10.39
CA GLN A 173 4.35 -9.15 11.16
C GLN A 173 2.90 -9.53 11.49
N LEU A 174 2.21 -10.30 10.65
CA LEU A 174 0.75 -10.46 10.78
C LEU A 174 0.33 -11.83 11.33
N TRP A 175 1.26 -12.75 11.53
CA TRP A 175 0.96 -14.06 12.13
C TRP A 175 0.77 -13.91 13.65
N GLY A 176 -0.48 -13.68 14.06
CA GLY A 176 -0.87 -13.46 15.47
C GLY A 176 -1.31 -12.03 15.82
N GLU A 177 -1.30 -11.10 14.86
CA GLU A 177 -1.72 -9.70 15.05
C GLU A 177 -3.13 -9.40 14.49
N ASN A 178 -3.69 -8.25 14.88
CA ASN A 178 -5.05 -7.81 14.55
C ASN A 178 -5.20 -7.33 13.09
N ALA A 179 -5.17 -8.26 12.13
CA ALA A 179 -5.36 -7.97 10.69
C ALA A 179 -6.63 -7.16 10.38
N LEU A 180 -7.66 -7.24 11.23
CA LEU A 180 -8.91 -6.48 11.10
C LEU A 180 -8.71 -4.97 11.30
N ALA A 181 -7.61 -4.54 11.92
CA ALA A 181 -7.28 -3.12 12.08
C ALA A 181 -7.07 -2.41 10.72
N TYR A 182 -6.73 -3.15 9.67
CA TYR A 182 -6.58 -2.62 8.31
C TYR A 182 -7.91 -2.50 7.53
N ASP A 183 -9.00 -3.04 8.04
CA ASP A 183 -10.28 -3.03 7.32
C ASP A 183 -11.07 -1.75 7.53
N ASP A 184 -10.99 -1.17 8.73
CA ASP A 184 -11.80 -0.02 9.13
C ASP A 184 -10.96 1.04 9.87
N PRO A 185 -10.76 2.25 9.29
CA PRO A 185 -10.06 3.34 9.96
C PRO A 185 -10.78 3.82 11.23
N ALA A 186 -12.08 3.54 11.40
CA ALA A 186 -12.81 3.87 12.61
C ALA A 186 -12.44 2.99 13.82
N VAL A 187 -11.98 1.75 13.59
CA VAL A 187 -11.55 0.83 14.66
C VAL A 187 -10.26 1.34 15.32
N VAL A 188 -9.36 1.92 14.52
CA VAL A 188 -8.14 2.59 15.00
C VAL A 188 -8.45 3.80 15.88
N ARG A 189 -9.51 4.55 15.56
CA ARG A 189 -9.93 5.75 16.32
C ARG A 189 -10.53 5.41 17.70
N ALA A 190 -10.99 4.19 17.93
CA ALA A 190 -11.66 3.79 19.16
C ALA A 190 -10.70 3.49 20.33
N GLY A 191 -9.37 3.59 20.13
CA GLY A 191 -8.39 3.50 21.20
C GLY A 191 -8.31 2.12 21.86
N GLY A 192 -8.38 1.04 21.07
CA GLY A 192 -7.95 -0.27 21.58
C GLY A 192 -6.50 -0.17 22.07
N ASP A 193 -6.19 -0.79 23.21
CA ASP A 193 -5.02 -0.54 24.09
C ASP A 193 -3.61 -0.58 23.46
N GLU A 194 -3.46 -0.82 22.15
CA GLU A 194 -2.17 -0.73 21.48
C GLU A 194 -2.30 -0.03 20.11
N PRO A 195 -1.83 1.23 19.96
CA PRO A 195 -1.67 1.86 18.64
C PRO A 195 -0.55 1.22 17.80
N TRP A 196 0.02 0.10 18.25
CA TRP A 196 1.25 -0.50 17.73
C TRP A 196 1.05 -1.49 16.57
N GLY A 197 -0.19 -1.75 16.14
CA GLY A 197 -0.50 -2.88 15.24
C GLY A 197 -0.66 -2.58 13.75
N THR A 198 -0.72 -1.33 13.30
CA THR A 198 -0.83 -1.01 11.86
C THR A 198 0.50 -0.56 11.31
N SER A 199 1.33 -1.53 10.95
CA SER A 199 2.57 -1.32 10.23
C SER A 199 2.31 -0.75 8.83
N ALA A 200 2.93 0.39 8.50
CA ALA A 200 2.97 0.92 7.15
C ALA A 200 3.67 -0.03 6.17
N THR A 201 4.53 -0.93 6.66
CA THR A 201 5.29 -1.88 5.85
C THR A 201 4.39 -2.81 5.04
N PHE A 202 3.25 -3.24 5.60
CA PHE A 202 2.28 -4.06 4.85
C PHE A 202 1.64 -3.28 3.70
N ALA A 203 1.22 -2.05 3.97
CA ALA A 203 0.60 -1.18 2.97
C ALA A 203 1.59 -0.83 1.83
N ASP A 204 2.85 -0.53 2.19
CA ASP A 204 3.94 -0.27 1.25
C ASP A 204 4.31 -1.50 0.41
N ALA A 205 4.35 -2.69 1.02
CA ALA A 205 4.62 -3.94 0.31
C ALA A 205 3.51 -4.31 -0.68
N LEU A 206 2.24 -4.11 -0.31
CA LEU A 206 1.11 -4.26 -1.23
C LEU A 206 1.21 -3.29 -2.41
N HIS A 207 1.50 -2.02 -2.13
CA HIS A 207 1.64 -0.99 -3.16
C HIS A 207 2.80 -1.33 -4.11
N SER A 208 3.94 -1.75 -3.56
CA SER A 208 5.12 -2.16 -4.33
C SER A 208 4.82 -3.33 -5.25
N TYR A 209 4.12 -4.36 -4.76
CA TYR A 209 3.71 -5.50 -5.58
C TYR A 209 2.74 -5.09 -6.69
N GLY A 210 1.69 -4.32 -6.36
CA GLY A 210 0.74 -3.82 -7.36
C GLY A 210 1.40 -2.96 -8.45
N ALA A 211 2.37 -2.12 -8.07
CA ALA A 211 3.13 -1.30 -9.00
C ALA A 211 4.08 -2.10 -9.89
N ALA A 212 4.87 -3.02 -9.31
CA ALA A 212 5.77 -3.89 -10.06
C ALA A 212 4.99 -4.73 -11.08
N LEU A 213 3.84 -5.28 -10.67
CA LEU A 213 2.99 -6.07 -11.54
C LEU A 213 2.37 -5.25 -12.68
N THR A 214 1.89 -4.04 -12.37
CA THR A 214 1.32 -3.13 -13.37
C THR A 214 2.37 -2.70 -14.39
N TRP A 215 3.60 -2.41 -13.93
CA TRP A 215 4.72 -2.09 -14.82
C TRP A 215 5.11 -3.25 -15.73
N ALA A 216 5.23 -4.46 -15.16
CA ALA A 216 5.52 -5.68 -15.91
C ALA A 216 4.43 -5.96 -16.95
N LEU A 217 3.16 -5.77 -16.59
CA LEU A 217 2.01 -5.92 -17.49
C LEU A 217 2.07 -4.93 -18.66
N GLY A 218 2.36 -3.65 -18.40
CA GLY A 218 2.53 -2.64 -19.44
C GLY A 218 3.68 -2.96 -20.39
N THR A 219 4.80 -3.45 -19.84
CA THR A 219 5.96 -3.86 -20.63
C THR A 219 5.65 -5.08 -21.50
N PHE A 220 5.01 -6.10 -20.93
CA PHE A 220 4.62 -7.33 -21.61
C PHE A 220 3.69 -7.05 -22.79
N THR A 221 2.61 -6.29 -22.56
CA THR A 221 1.61 -5.99 -23.58
C THR A 221 2.20 -5.20 -24.75
N ARG A 222 3.09 -4.24 -24.47
CA ARG A 222 3.81 -3.50 -25.53
C ARG A 222 4.75 -4.38 -26.36
N ILE A 223 5.47 -5.29 -25.73
CA ILE A 223 6.36 -6.23 -26.45
C ILE A 223 5.54 -7.15 -27.35
N HIS A 224 4.38 -7.61 -26.86
CA HIS A 224 3.50 -8.48 -27.61
C HIS A 224 2.92 -7.78 -28.85
N GLU A 225 2.47 -6.52 -28.72
CA GLU A 225 2.02 -5.70 -29.86
C GLU A 225 3.13 -5.43 -30.88
N ALA A 226 4.36 -5.17 -30.43
CA ALA A 226 5.50 -4.94 -31.31
C ALA A 226 5.98 -6.20 -32.04
N GLY A 227 5.69 -7.39 -31.49
CA GLY A 227 6.10 -8.69 -32.03
C GLY A 227 5.09 -9.34 -32.98
N ASP A 228 3.89 -8.78 -33.13
CA ASP A 228 2.84 -9.31 -34.02
C ASP A 228 2.75 -8.51 -35.33
N PRO A 229 3.41 -8.94 -36.43
CA PRO A 229 3.35 -8.26 -37.72
C PRO A 229 1.99 -8.41 -38.42
N ALA A 230 1.01 -9.08 -37.80
CA ALA A 230 -0.27 -9.43 -38.41
C ALA A 230 -1.49 -8.85 -37.68
N SER A 231 -1.33 -7.92 -36.75
CA SER A 231 -2.48 -7.28 -36.09
C SER A 231 -2.99 -6.12 -36.97
N PRO A 232 -4.13 -6.27 -37.69
CA PRO A 232 -4.67 -5.18 -38.46
C PRO A 232 -5.26 -4.16 -37.48
N ASP A 233 -4.93 -2.90 -37.72
CA ASP A 233 -5.63 -1.71 -37.23
C ASP A 233 -7.06 -2.01 -36.75
N VAL A 234 -7.26 -2.14 -35.44
CA VAL A 234 -8.59 -2.03 -34.84
C VAL A 234 -8.93 -0.55 -34.80
N VAL A 235 -9.32 -0.04 -35.97
CA VAL A 235 -9.94 1.27 -36.16
C VAL A 235 -11.40 1.18 -35.70
N ALA A 236 -11.68 1.85 -34.57
CA ALA A 236 -12.76 2.82 -34.33
C ALA A 236 -13.18 2.81 -32.85
#